data_AF-A0A7C7GE31-F1
#
_entry.id   AF-A0A7C7GE31-F1
#
_cell.length_a   1.000
_cell.length_b   1.000
_cell.length_c   1.000
_cell.angle_alpha   90.00
_cell.angle_beta   90.00
_cell.angle_gamma   90.00
#
_symmetry.space_group_name_H-M   'P 1'
#
loop_
_entity.id
_entity.type
_entity.pdbx_description
1 polymer ?
#
loop_
_entity_poly.entity_id
_entity_poly.type
_entity_poly.pdbx_seq_one_letter_code
_entity_poly.pdbx_strand_id
1 'polypeptide(L)'
;RSLTAILFLVQRGLAAGITIYAPAIILSTLLDKDLTLTCIVIGFLVIIYTVSGGTKAVTQTQKQQMVVMMGGMIIAGIMVISMLPDNIGFVDALHVAGKMGRLNVVNFEFELSDRYNFWSGITASLFLFMSYFGTDQSQVQRYLSGRSVKESRLGLIMNGLLKIPMQFIILFIGVMVFVFYQFVMPPVFFNKVEKEKVQQSVYAEELKVMEQDYEVVFNSKKQELNKLVDAINNGDEMAAEGLATSALALEKKSIAIRDDVKALVKKSNPKAETNDKDYIFMTFVMDHLPIGLIGLLFAVMFSAAMSSTASELNALASTSTIDLYKRSLFKAGTDKHYLNSSKWFTLLWGVLAIIFATYASLFENLIQAVNLLGSLFYGTILGIFVVAFYVKYIGGNAVFYASLLAEACVIYVHYINSNGTASGLLEMGYLWYNVVGCILVVLFGYVLQLMMKNSKENELKV
;
A
#
# COMPACT_ATOMS: atom_id res chain seq x y z
N ARG A 1 23.04 -12.01 -8.49
CA ARG A 1 22.74 -12.52 -7.12
C ARG A 1 23.04 -11.50 -6.02
N SER A 2 24.29 -11.06 -5.78
CA SER A 2 24.55 -10.08 -4.69
C SER A 2 23.87 -8.73 -4.96
N LEU A 3 23.91 -8.23 -6.20
CA LEU A 3 23.17 -7.03 -6.60
C LEU A 3 21.65 -7.17 -6.36
N THR A 4 21.06 -8.25 -6.86
CA THR A 4 19.63 -8.56 -6.67
C THR A 4 19.24 -8.62 -5.18
N ALA A 5 20.10 -9.23 -4.34
CA ALA A 5 19.90 -9.28 -2.90
C ALA A 5 19.94 -7.87 -2.29
N ILE A 6 20.88 -7.01 -2.70
CA ILE A 6 20.96 -5.62 -2.22
C ILE A 6 19.72 -4.81 -2.65
N LEU A 7 19.31 -4.91 -3.92
CA LEU A 7 18.09 -4.23 -4.41
C LEU A 7 16.85 -4.66 -3.60
N PHE A 8 16.70 -5.96 -3.36
CA PHE A 8 15.65 -6.49 -2.49
C PHE A 8 15.75 -5.96 -1.06
N LEU A 9 16.95 -5.97 -0.44
CA LEU A 9 17.14 -5.51 0.93
C LEU A 9 16.81 -4.03 1.10
N VAL A 10 17.20 -3.17 0.14
CA VAL A 10 16.87 -1.75 0.14
C VAL A 10 15.35 -1.55 0.02
N GLN A 11 14.75 -2.13 -1.02
CA GLN A 11 13.32 -2.00 -1.29
C GLN A 11 12.47 -2.52 -0.12
N ARG A 12 12.75 -3.75 0.33
CA ARG A 12 11.96 -4.39 1.38
C ARG A 12 12.24 -3.82 2.77
N GLY A 13 13.46 -3.33 3.01
CA GLY A 13 13.84 -2.68 4.27
C GLY A 13 13.10 -1.37 4.49
N LEU A 14 12.99 -0.56 3.43
CA LEU A 14 12.18 0.66 3.44
C LEU A 14 10.68 0.35 3.58
N ALA A 15 10.18 -0.67 2.87
CA ALA A 15 8.77 -1.08 2.95
C ALA A 15 8.37 -1.53 4.36
N ALA A 16 9.26 -2.24 5.07
CA ALA A 16 9.01 -2.68 6.44
C ALA A 16 8.74 -1.53 7.41
N GLY A 17 9.37 -0.36 7.21
CA GLY A 17 9.09 0.84 7.99
C GLY A 17 7.68 1.37 7.76
N ILE A 18 7.21 1.39 6.51
CA ILE A 18 5.83 1.77 6.16
C ILE A 18 4.82 0.82 6.79
N THR A 19 5.12 -0.49 6.79
CA THR A 19 4.27 -1.51 7.43
C THR A 19 4.15 -1.32 8.94
N ILE A 20 5.20 -0.85 9.63
CA ILE A 20 5.17 -0.51 11.07
C ILE A 20 4.41 0.81 11.31
N TYR A 21 4.60 1.80 10.42
CA TYR A 21 3.95 3.10 10.53
C TYR A 21 2.43 3.02 10.44
N ALA A 22 1.90 2.22 9.51
CA ALA A 22 0.47 2.13 9.22
C ALA A 22 -0.45 1.82 10.43
N PRO A 23 -0.16 0.82 11.29
CA PRO A 23 -0.92 0.65 12.53
C PRO A 23 -0.55 1.66 13.61
N ALA A 24 0.66 2.24 13.57
CA ALA A 24 1.15 3.15 14.60
C ALA A 24 0.47 4.52 14.55
N ILE A 25 0.34 5.11 13.36
CA ILE A 25 -0.41 6.36 13.13
C ILE A 25 -1.86 6.25 13.61
N ILE A 26 -2.47 5.10 13.37
CA ILE A 26 -3.84 4.85 13.80
C ILE A 26 -3.87 4.70 15.32
N LEU A 27 -3.01 3.87 15.91
CA LEU A 27 -3.01 3.68 17.36
C LEU A 27 -2.63 4.96 18.14
N SER A 28 -1.71 5.77 17.62
CA SER A 28 -1.22 6.97 18.29
C SER A 28 -2.31 8.02 18.41
N THR A 29 -3.09 8.23 17.35
CA THR A 29 -4.23 9.16 17.37
C THR A 29 -5.36 8.69 18.27
N LEU A 30 -5.50 7.38 18.45
CA LEU A 30 -6.56 6.81 19.29
C LEU A 30 -6.23 6.82 20.79
N LEU A 31 -4.98 6.53 21.13
CA LEU A 31 -4.54 6.55 22.53
C LEU A 31 -4.14 7.95 23.00
N ASP A 32 -4.26 8.96 22.12
CA ASP A 32 -3.69 10.29 22.29
C ASP A 32 -2.23 10.20 22.76
N LYS A 33 -1.45 9.40 22.02
CA LYS A 33 -0.03 9.14 22.29
C LYS A 33 0.81 9.63 21.13
N ASP A 34 2.05 9.90 21.47
CA ASP A 34 3.08 10.26 20.52
C ASP A 34 3.26 9.15 19.46
N LEU A 35 3.28 9.55 18.19
CA LEU A 35 3.41 8.65 17.04
C LEU A 35 4.77 7.94 17.05
N THR A 36 5.84 8.65 17.38
CA THR A 36 7.19 8.06 17.47
C THR A 36 7.25 6.97 18.53
N LEU A 37 6.71 7.23 19.73
CA LEU A 37 6.61 6.22 20.79
C LEU A 37 5.79 5.01 20.34
N THR A 38 4.68 5.25 19.64
CA THR A 38 3.80 4.19 19.15
C THR A 38 4.48 3.30 18.11
N CYS A 39 5.23 3.88 17.17
CA CYS A 39 6.07 3.15 16.21
C CYS A 39 7.11 2.28 16.93
N ILE A 40 7.77 2.82 17.96
CA ILE A 40 8.78 2.10 18.74
C ILE A 40 8.15 0.89 19.45
N VAL A 41 7.00 1.07 20.10
CA VAL A 41 6.31 0.00 20.83
C VAL A 41 5.86 -1.11 19.88
N ILE A 42 5.18 -0.78 18.78
CA ILE A 42 4.71 -1.77 17.80
C ILE A 42 5.89 -2.50 17.17
N GLY A 43 6.92 -1.77 16.73
CA GLY A 43 8.10 -2.38 16.14
C GLY A 43 8.85 -3.28 17.11
N PHE A 44 8.99 -2.88 18.38
CA PHE A 44 9.62 -3.70 19.41
C PHE A 44 8.86 -5.00 19.66
N LEU A 45 7.53 -4.95 19.74
CA LEU A 45 6.69 -6.15 19.85
C LEU A 45 6.90 -7.08 18.65
N VAL A 46 6.94 -6.52 17.43
CA VAL A 46 7.18 -7.29 16.21
C VAL A 46 8.55 -7.98 16.23
N ILE A 47 9.60 -7.26 16.65
CA ILE A 47 10.96 -7.80 16.74
C ILE A 47 11.00 -8.97 17.71
N ILE A 48 10.43 -8.83 18.92
CA ILE A 48 10.48 -9.88 19.94
C ILE A 48 9.94 -11.19 19.40
N TYR A 49 8.73 -11.18 18.82
CA TYR A 49 8.09 -12.42 18.40
C TYR A 49 8.73 -12.99 17.11
N THR A 50 9.26 -12.13 16.25
CA THR A 50 9.95 -12.59 15.02
C THR A 50 11.29 -13.25 15.35
N VAL A 51 12.08 -12.64 16.24
CA VAL A 51 13.40 -13.16 16.66
C VAL A 51 13.25 -14.44 17.50
N SER A 52 12.24 -14.50 18.38
CA SER A 52 12.03 -15.65 19.26
C SER A 52 11.35 -16.83 18.57
N GLY A 53 10.32 -16.57 17.75
CA GLY A 53 9.48 -17.60 17.14
C GLY A 53 10.05 -18.21 15.86
N GLY A 54 10.82 -17.45 15.08
CA GLY A 54 11.29 -17.86 13.77
C GLY A 54 10.15 -18.16 12.78
N THR A 55 10.50 -18.67 11.59
CA THR A 55 9.54 -18.83 10.48
C THR A 55 8.37 -19.76 10.81
N LYS A 56 8.60 -20.85 11.55
CA LYS A 56 7.54 -21.82 11.91
C LYS A 56 6.45 -21.21 12.80
N ALA A 57 6.85 -20.49 13.85
CA ALA A 57 5.89 -19.85 14.75
C ALA A 57 5.12 -18.75 14.00
N VAL A 58 5.82 -17.93 13.22
CA VAL A 58 5.21 -16.87 12.40
C VAL A 58 4.18 -17.44 11.43
N THR A 59 4.48 -18.53 10.72
CA THR A 59 3.48 -19.14 9.81
C THR A 59 2.24 -19.63 10.55
N GLN A 60 2.36 -20.12 11.78
CA GLN A 60 1.22 -20.59 12.55
C GLN A 60 0.35 -19.42 13.04
N THR A 61 0.96 -18.35 13.54
CA THR A 61 0.22 -17.15 13.97
C THR A 61 -0.50 -16.49 12.80
N GLN A 62 0.13 -16.46 11.61
CA GLN A 62 -0.47 -15.90 10.39
C GLN A 62 -1.78 -16.57 9.98
N LYS A 63 -1.89 -17.89 10.16
CA LYS A 63 -3.13 -18.62 9.86
C LYS A 63 -4.28 -18.16 10.75
N GLN A 64 -4.01 -17.98 12.05
CA GLN A 64 -5.01 -17.52 13.02
C GLN A 64 -5.36 -16.04 12.76
N GLN A 65 -4.36 -15.21 12.52
CA GLN A 65 -4.52 -13.80 12.14
C GLN A 65 -5.41 -13.65 10.91
N MET A 66 -5.26 -14.51 9.89
CA MET A 66 -6.11 -14.47 8.70
C MET A 66 -7.59 -14.71 9.02
N VAL A 67 -7.89 -15.62 9.95
CA VAL A 67 -9.29 -15.88 10.38
C VAL A 67 -9.86 -14.66 11.10
N VAL A 68 -9.08 -14.07 12.02
CA VAL A 68 -9.49 -12.84 12.74
C VAL A 68 -9.71 -11.69 11.75
N MET A 69 -8.79 -11.49 10.81
CA MET A 69 -8.89 -10.45 9.79
C MET A 69 -10.13 -10.62 8.91
N MET A 70 -10.34 -11.81 8.35
CA MET A 70 -11.48 -12.06 7.47
C MET A 70 -12.81 -11.93 8.23
N GLY A 71 -12.90 -12.53 9.43
CA GLY A 71 -14.10 -12.44 10.27
C GLY A 71 -14.43 -11.00 10.65
N GLY A 72 -13.44 -10.23 11.11
CA GLY A 72 -13.62 -8.83 11.47
C GLY A 72 -14.05 -7.95 10.30
N MET A 73 -13.47 -8.14 9.10
CA MET A 73 -13.88 -7.42 7.90
C MET A 73 -15.31 -7.75 7.48
N ILE A 74 -15.72 -9.02 7.51
CA ILE A 74 -17.08 -9.42 7.18
C ILE A 74 -18.08 -8.79 8.15
N ILE A 75 -17.80 -8.84 9.46
CA ILE A 75 -18.66 -8.23 10.47
C ILE A 75 -18.74 -6.71 10.26
N ALA A 76 -17.62 -6.04 10.00
CA ALA A 76 -17.62 -4.61 9.69
C ALA A 76 -18.49 -4.28 8.46
N GLY A 77 -18.38 -5.08 7.39
CA GLY A 77 -19.23 -4.90 6.20
C GLY A 77 -20.72 -5.06 6.48
N ILE A 78 -21.11 -6.05 7.28
CA ILE A 78 -22.51 -6.24 7.72
C ILE A 78 -22.96 -5.04 8.55
N MET A 79 -22.12 -4.57 9.48
CA MET A 79 -22.46 -3.45 10.35
C MET A 79 -22.69 -2.15 9.59
N VAL A 80 -21.82 -1.80 8.64
CA VAL A 80 -21.97 -0.58 7.84
C VAL A 80 -23.33 -0.57 7.11
N ILE A 81 -23.73 -1.71 6.54
CA ILE A 81 -25.02 -1.83 5.86
C ILE A 81 -26.19 -1.70 6.86
N SER A 82 -26.09 -2.34 8.03
CA SER A 82 -27.14 -2.27 9.06
C SER A 82 -27.29 -0.88 9.72
N MET A 83 -26.30 -0.01 9.53
CA MET A 83 -26.27 1.35 10.08
C MET A 83 -26.73 2.41 9.06
N LEU A 84 -27.07 2.00 7.83
CA LEU A 84 -27.73 2.89 6.89
C LEU A 84 -29.16 3.21 7.38
N PRO A 85 -29.72 4.36 7.00
CA PRO A 85 -31.12 4.70 7.32
C PRO A 85 -32.10 3.60 6.89
N ASP A 86 -33.17 3.38 7.67
CA ASP A 86 -34.15 2.31 7.44
C ASP A 86 -34.80 2.33 6.05
N ASN A 87 -34.84 3.51 5.41
CA ASN A 87 -35.39 3.70 4.06
C ASN A 87 -34.37 3.45 2.94
N ILE A 88 -33.13 3.05 3.26
CA ILE A 88 -32.05 2.83 2.31
C ILE A 88 -31.59 1.38 2.39
N GLY A 89 -32.04 0.57 1.43
CA GLY A 89 -31.60 -0.80 1.30
C GLY A 89 -30.19 -0.92 0.72
N PHE A 90 -29.68 -2.14 0.71
CA PHE A 90 -28.39 -2.48 0.09
C PHE A 90 -28.31 -2.06 -1.40
N VAL A 91 -29.40 -2.25 -2.14
CA VAL A 91 -29.46 -1.92 -3.57
C VAL A 91 -29.45 -0.41 -3.77
N ASP A 92 -30.14 0.35 -2.93
CA ASP A 92 -30.17 1.81 -2.97
C ASP A 92 -28.78 2.39 -2.69
N ALA A 93 -28.08 1.83 -1.71
CA ALA A 93 -26.70 2.20 -1.39
C ALA A 93 -25.76 2.02 -2.58
N LEU A 94 -25.90 0.92 -3.33
CA LEU A 94 -25.13 0.69 -4.55
C LEU A 94 -25.47 1.69 -5.65
N HIS A 95 -26.74 2.04 -5.83
CA HIS A 95 -27.15 3.05 -6.82
C HIS A 95 -26.61 4.44 -6.47
N VAL A 96 -26.69 4.85 -5.20
CA VAL A 96 -26.11 6.11 -4.72
C VAL A 96 -24.61 6.12 -4.98
N ALA A 97 -23.89 5.05 -4.60
CA ALA A 97 -22.46 4.93 -4.87
C ALA A 97 -22.13 5.02 -6.36
N GLY A 98 -22.93 4.37 -7.22
CA GLY A 98 -22.78 4.38 -8.67
C GLY A 98 -22.99 5.77 -9.28
N LYS A 99 -24.12 6.41 -8.98
CA LYS A 99 -24.46 7.77 -9.47
C LYS A 99 -23.51 8.84 -8.91
N MET A 100 -22.91 8.61 -7.74
CA MET A 100 -21.83 9.45 -7.18
C MET A 100 -20.43 9.10 -7.71
N GLY A 101 -20.32 8.19 -8.70
CA GLY A 101 -19.06 7.87 -9.38
C GLY A 101 -18.10 7.00 -8.57
N ARG A 102 -18.51 6.42 -7.44
CA ARG A 102 -17.66 5.56 -6.60
C ARG A 102 -17.55 4.11 -7.08
N LEU A 103 -18.44 3.69 -7.98
CA LEU A 103 -18.37 2.37 -8.63
C LEU A 103 -17.69 2.38 -10.01
N ASN A 104 -17.38 3.57 -10.54
CA ASN A 104 -16.69 3.73 -11.83
C ASN A 104 -15.18 3.60 -11.65
N VAL A 105 -14.73 2.36 -11.37
CA VAL A 105 -13.34 2.08 -10.99
C VAL A 105 -12.41 1.86 -12.19
N VAL A 106 -12.96 1.65 -13.39
CA VAL A 106 -12.17 1.27 -14.58
C VAL A 106 -12.19 2.38 -15.63
N ASN A 107 -11.01 2.99 -15.86
CA ASN A 107 -10.78 3.92 -16.97
C ASN A 107 -10.07 3.20 -18.12
N PHE A 108 -10.63 3.20 -19.34
CA PHE A 108 -10.02 2.57 -20.52
C PHE A 108 -9.16 3.51 -21.37
N GLU A 109 -9.12 4.80 -21.02
CA GLU A 109 -8.28 5.77 -21.73
C GLU A 109 -6.79 5.42 -21.57
N PHE A 110 -6.07 5.41 -22.69
CA PHE A 110 -4.64 5.12 -22.70
C PHE A 110 -3.87 6.39 -22.36
N GLU A 111 -3.53 6.53 -21.09
CA GLU A 111 -2.75 7.66 -20.58
C GLU A 111 -1.59 7.12 -19.73
N LEU A 112 -0.35 7.39 -20.12
CA LEU A 112 0.82 6.85 -19.40
C LEU A 112 0.95 7.46 -18.01
N SER A 113 0.60 8.74 -17.85
CA SER A 113 0.66 9.50 -16.60
C SER A 113 -0.40 9.05 -15.58
N ASP A 114 -1.55 8.53 -16.04
CA ASP A 114 -2.57 7.94 -15.16
C ASP A 114 -2.03 6.67 -14.50
N ARG A 115 -1.98 6.70 -13.17
CA ARG A 115 -1.46 5.64 -12.31
C ARG A 115 -2.37 4.41 -12.25
N TYR A 116 -3.66 4.54 -12.57
CA TYR A 116 -4.67 3.52 -12.26
C TYR A 116 -5.67 3.23 -13.39
N ASN A 117 -5.38 3.63 -14.63
CA ASN A 117 -6.17 3.19 -15.77
C ASN A 117 -6.06 1.67 -16.02
N PHE A 118 -6.94 1.14 -16.87
CA PHE A 118 -7.00 -0.26 -17.25
C PHE A 118 -5.65 -0.80 -17.73
N TRP A 119 -4.91 0.00 -18.51
CA TRP A 119 -3.65 -0.40 -19.13
C TRP A 119 -2.52 -0.55 -18.11
N SER A 120 -2.35 0.42 -17.21
CA SER A 120 -1.41 0.33 -16.08
C SER A 120 -1.81 -0.80 -15.12
N GLY A 121 -3.12 -0.98 -14.89
CA GLY A 121 -3.68 -2.08 -14.10
C GLY A 121 -3.32 -3.45 -14.67
N ILE A 122 -3.55 -3.69 -15.96
CA ILE A 122 -3.36 -5.03 -16.55
C ILE A 122 -1.91 -5.32 -16.93
N THR A 123 -1.17 -4.35 -17.46
CA THR A 123 0.20 -4.58 -17.96
C THR A 123 1.23 -4.30 -16.89
N ALA A 124 1.19 -3.10 -16.29
CA ALA A 124 2.22 -2.67 -15.37
C ALA A 124 2.12 -3.41 -14.02
N SER A 125 0.90 -3.66 -13.54
CA SER A 125 0.70 -4.50 -12.36
C SER A 125 0.98 -5.97 -12.62
N LEU A 126 0.86 -6.48 -13.86
CA LEU A 126 1.29 -7.84 -14.18
C LEU A 126 2.80 -8.00 -13.93
N PHE A 127 3.63 -7.05 -14.38
CA PHE A 127 5.06 -7.07 -14.11
C PHE A 127 5.37 -6.93 -12.61
N LEU A 128 4.66 -6.04 -11.92
CA LEU A 128 4.75 -5.90 -10.46
C LEU A 128 4.48 -7.23 -9.76
N PHE A 129 3.38 -7.91 -10.08
CA PHE A 129 2.99 -9.16 -9.43
C PHE A 129 3.85 -10.34 -9.86
N MET A 130 4.34 -10.39 -11.11
CA MET A 130 5.34 -11.37 -11.53
C MET A 130 6.62 -11.24 -10.71
N SER A 131 7.08 -10.01 -10.48
CA SER A 131 8.26 -9.75 -9.64
C SER A 131 7.99 -10.10 -8.17
N TYR A 132 6.86 -9.64 -7.62
CA TYR A 132 6.48 -9.87 -6.23
C TYR A 132 6.29 -11.34 -5.89
N PHE A 133 5.58 -12.11 -6.72
CA PHE A 133 5.37 -13.53 -6.44
C PHE A 133 6.51 -14.43 -6.94
N GLY A 134 7.25 -14.01 -7.97
CA GLY A 134 8.29 -14.83 -8.59
C GLY A 134 9.70 -14.60 -8.04
N THR A 135 9.99 -13.41 -7.50
CA THR A 135 11.37 -13.00 -7.16
C THR A 135 11.53 -12.48 -5.75
N ASP A 136 10.46 -12.00 -5.11
CA ASP A 136 10.53 -11.45 -3.75
C ASP A 136 10.71 -12.56 -2.70
N GLN A 137 11.74 -12.43 -1.87
CA GLN A 137 12.07 -13.45 -0.87
C GLN A 137 10.95 -13.67 0.15
N SER A 138 10.19 -12.64 0.50
CA SER A 138 9.06 -12.76 1.46
C SER A 138 7.94 -13.66 0.94
N GLN A 139 7.83 -13.82 -0.38
CA GLN A 139 6.87 -14.72 -1.03
C GLN A 139 7.53 -16.04 -1.41
N VAL A 140 8.67 -16.00 -2.09
CA VAL A 140 9.38 -17.19 -2.60
C VAL A 140 9.71 -18.17 -1.47
N GLN A 141 10.08 -17.68 -0.29
CA GLN A 141 10.38 -18.51 0.87
C GLN A 141 9.20 -19.41 1.28
N ARG A 142 7.95 -18.94 1.11
CA ARG A 142 6.75 -19.71 1.44
C ARG A 142 6.62 -20.95 0.55
N TYR A 143 6.94 -20.81 -0.74
CA TYR A 143 6.87 -21.92 -1.69
C TYR A 143 7.99 -22.94 -1.50
N LEU A 144 9.18 -22.50 -1.08
CA LEU A 144 10.32 -23.38 -0.78
C LEU A 144 10.12 -24.23 0.47
N SER A 145 9.20 -23.82 1.35
CA SER A 145 8.85 -24.56 2.57
C SER A 145 7.72 -25.59 2.39
N GLY A 146 7.14 -25.69 1.18
CA GLY A 146 6.09 -26.67 0.87
C GLY A 146 6.63 -28.10 0.90
N ARG A 147 5.79 -29.10 1.22
CA ARG A 147 6.24 -30.50 1.32
C ARG A 147 6.54 -31.10 -0.05
N SER A 148 5.90 -30.58 -1.10
CA SER A 148 6.12 -31.01 -2.49
C SER A 148 5.90 -29.86 -3.46
N VAL A 149 6.45 -29.98 -4.68
CA VAL A 149 6.22 -29.02 -5.77
C VAL A 149 4.73 -28.84 -6.06
N LYS A 150 3.93 -29.92 -5.97
CA LYS A 150 2.48 -29.88 -6.16
C LYS A 150 1.80 -29.01 -5.10
N GLU A 151 2.16 -29.19 -3.82
CA GLU A 151 1.62 -28.37 -2.73
C GLU A 151 2.03 -26.90 -2.86
N SER A 152 3.28 -26.62 -3.25
CA SER A 152 3.74 -25.24 -3.45
C SER A 152 2.97 -24.55 -4.59
N ARG A 153 2.71 -25.25 -5.70
CA ARG A 153 1.88 -24.74 -6.81
C ARG A 153 0.43 -24.51 -6.38
N LEU A 154 -0.16 -25.45 -5.65
CA LEU A 154 -1.51 -25.30 -5.13
C LEU A 154 -1.61 -24.11 -4.16
N GLY A 155 -0.60 -23.91 -3.29
CA GLY A 155 -0.52 -22.77 -2.39
C GLY A 155 -0.47 -21.43 -3.14
N LEU A 156 0.27 -21.36 -4.25
CA LEU A 156 0.31 -20.17 -5.10
C LEU A 156 -1.06 -19.88 -5.76
N ILE A 157 -1.74 -20.91 -6.26
CA ILE A 157 -3.08 -20.77 -6.85
C ILE A 157 -4.10 -20.32 -5.79
N MET A 158 -4.06 -20.92 -4.60
CA MET A 158 -4.92 -20.53 -3.48
C MET A 158 -4.69 -19.09 -3.04
N ASN A 159 -3.44 -18.58 -3.12
CA ASN A 159 -3.16 -17.18 -2.86
C ASN A 159 -3.95 -16.27 -3.81
N GLY A 160 -3.90 -16.54 -5.11
CA GLY A 160 -4.66 -15.79 -6.11
C GLY A 160 -6.17 -15.89 -5.88
N LEU A 161 -6.68 -17.11 -5.64
CA LEU A 161 -8.10 -17.36 -5.43
C LEU A 161 -8.67 -16.63 -4.21
N LEU A 162 -7.95 -16.60 -3.08
CA LEU A 162 -8.42 -15.95 -1.85
C LEU A 162 -8.21 -14.43 -1.86
N LYS A 163 -7.15 -13.95 -2.53
CA LYS A 163 -6.80 -12.53 -2.54
C LYS A 163 -7.81 -11.70 -3.34
N ILE A 164 -8.35 -12.23 -4.43
CA ILE A 164 -9.31 -11.51 -5.28
C ILE A 164 -10.59 -11.16 -4.50
N PRO A 165 -11.36 -12.12 -3.93
CA PRO A 165 -12.54 -11.80 -3.12
C PRO A 165 -12.23 -10.92 -1.91
N MET A 166 -11.09 -11.14 -1.25
CA MET A 166 -10.68 -10.32 -0.11
C MET A 166 -10.51 -8.85 -0.51
N GLN A 167 -9.89 -8.57 -1.66
CA GLN A 167 -9.74 -7.21 -2.16
C GLN A 167 -11.10 -6.57 -2.48
N PHE A 168 -12.02 -7.34 -3.07
CA PHE A 168 -13.39 -6.86 -3.32
C PHE A 168 -14.10 -6.51 -2.01
N ILE A 169 -14.00 -7.34 -0.97
CA ILE A 169 -14.59 -7.06 0.35
C ILE A 169 -14.04 -5.77 0.94
N ILE A 170 -12.72 -5.56 0.92
CA ILE A 170 -12.09 -4.35 1.47
C ILE A 170 -12.57 -3.10 0.73
N LEU A 171 -12.54 -3.12 -0.61
CA LEU A 171 -13.00 -1.98 -1.42
C LEU A 171 -14.50 -1.74 -1.23
N PHE A 172 -15.28 -2.81 -1.18
CA PHE A 172 -16.72 -2.75 -0.98
C PHE A 172 -17.07 -2.10 0.38
N ILE A 173 -16.38 -2.48 1.46
CA ILE A 173 -16.53 -1.82 2.77
C ILE A 173 -16.22 -0.33 2.66
N GLY A 174 -15.14 0.06 1.96
CA GLY A 174 -14.81 1.45 1.72
C GLY A 174 -15.92 2.23 1.00
N VAL A 175 -16.54 1.63 -0.03
CA VAL A 175 -17.69 2.21 -0.73
C VAL A 175 -18.90 2.32 0.21
N MET A 176 -19.17 1.31 1.02
CA MET A 176 -20.30 1.35 1.98
C MET A 176 -20.08 2.40 3.07
N VAL A 177 -18.85 2.57 3.57
CA VAL A 177 -18.51 3.65 4.52
C VAL A 177 -18.66 5.02 3.85
N PHE A 178 -18.31 5.15 2.56
CA PHE A 178 -18.60 6.37 1.81
C PHE A 178 -20.11 6.66 1.74
N VAL A 179 -20.94 5.66 1.44
CA VAL A 179 -22.41 5.82 1.39
C VAL A 179 -22.96 6.17 2.76
N PHE A 180 -22.51 5.49 3.82
CA PHE A 180 -22.86 5.80 5.19
C PHE A 180 -22.63 7.27 5.52
N TYR A 181 -21.45 7.81 5.17
CA TYR A 181 -21.12 9.22 5.37
C TYR A 181 -21.82 10.19 4.40
N GLN A 182 -22.68 9.71 3.51
CA GLN A 182 -23.61 10.59 2.80
C GLN A 182 -24.86 10.90 3.62
N PHE A 183 -25.22 10.04 4.58
CA PHE A 183 -26.44 10.15 5.38
C PHE A 183 -26.17 10.46 6.86
N VAL A 184 -24.97 10.14 7.34
CA VAL A 184 -24.44 10.49 8.66
C VAL A 184 -23.32 11.49 8.48
N MET A 185 -23.37 12.62 9.19
CA MET A 185 -22.40 13.71 9.01
C MET A 185 -21.02 13.29 9.56
N PRO A 186 -19.98 13.17 8.70
CA PRO A 186 -18.62 12.97 9.18
C PRO A 186 -18.05 14.28 9.78
N PRO A 187 -16.96 14.21 10.56
CA PRO A 187 -16.21 15.41 10.89
C PRO A 187 -15.61 16.04 9.62
N VAL A 188 -15.51 17.38 9.60
CA VAL A 188 -14.88 18.11 8.48
C VAL A 188 -13.41 17.71 8.28
N PHE A 189 -12.73 17.32 9.36
CA PHE A 189 -11.35 16.84 9.36
C PHE A 189 -11.21 15.64 10.30
N PHE A 190 -10.72 14.52 9.78
CA PHE A 190 -10.76 13.23 10.49
C PHE A 190 -9.62 13.06 11.52
N ASN A 191 -8.50 13.78 11.39
CA ASN A 191 -7.44 13.75 12.40
C ASN A 191 -7.85 14.60 13.62
N LYS A 192 -8.47 13.93 14.61
CA LYS A 192 -9.01 14.55 15.83
C LYS A 192 -7.94 15.31 16.63
N VAL A 193 -6.73 14.76 16.74
CA VAL A 193 -5.62 15.36 17.50
C VAL A 193 -5.23 16.72 16.93
N GLU A 194 -5.01 16.81 15.61
CA GLU A 194 -4.67 18.09 14.98
C GLU A 194 -5.87 19.04 14.95
N LYS A 195 -7.09 18.54 14.82
CA LYS A 195 -8.31 19.35 14.93
C LYS A 195 -8.45 20.01 16.30
N GLU A 196 -8.27 19.25 17.38
CA GLU A 196 -8.34 19.76 18.76
C GLU A 196 -7.27 20.82 19.03
N LYS A 197 -6.06 20.66 18.48
CA LYS A 197 -5.01 21.69 18.54
C LYS A 197 -5.45 23.00 17.87
N VAL A 198 -6.12 22.94 16.71
CA VAL A 198 -6.66 24.14 16.05
C VAL A 198 -7.78 24.76 16.89
N GLN A 199 -8.66 23.96 17.49
CA GLN A 199 -9.72 24.43 18.39
C GLN A 199 -9.19 25.14 19.65
N GLN A 200 -7.98 24.79 20.10
CA GLN A 200 -7.29 25.44 21.22
C GLN A 200 -6.40 26.62 20.79
N SER A 201 -6.34 26.92 19.49
CA SER A 201 -5.50 27.97 18.92
C SER A 201 -6.27 29.28 18.66
N VAL A 202 -5.57 30.30 18.16
CA VAL A 202 -6.18 31.56 17.68
C VAL A 202 -7.13 31.37 16.48
N TYR A 203 -7.09 30.21 15.82
CA TYR A 203 -7.90 29.89 14.65
C TYR A 203 -9.22 29.17 15.00
N ALA A 204 -9.56 29.04 16.28
CA ALA A 204 -10.75 28.31 16.74
C ALA A 204 -12.07 28.83 16.12
N GLU A 205 -12.24 30.15 16.05
CA GLU A 205 -13.44 30.75 15.46
C GLU A 205 -13.49 30.57 13.93
N GLU A 206 -12.34 30.66 13.23
CA GLU A 206 -12.26 30.37 11.79
C GLU A 206 -12.68 28.91 11.51
N LEU A 207 -12.20 27.96 12.31
CA LEU A 207 -12.58 26.55 12.18
C LEU A 207 -14.08 26.33 12.42
N LYS A 208 -14.64 26.98 13.45
CA LYS A 208 -16.06 26.85 13.79
C LYS A 208 -16.99 27.35 12.68
N VAL A 209 -16.62 28.44 12.01
CA VAL A 209 -17.35 28.94 10.83
C VAL A 209 -17.31 27.92 9.69
N MET A 210 -16.13 27.37 9.39
CA MET A 210 -15.99 26.33 8.36
C MET A 210 -16.80 25.06 8.68
N GLU A 211 -16.90 24.68 9.95
CA GLU A 211 -17.74 23.55 10.40
C GLU A 211 -19.23 23.82 10.19
N GLN A 212 -19.69 25.05 10.44
CA GLN A 212 -21.08 25.45 10.18
C GLN A 212 -21.39 25.45 8.69
N ASP A 213 -20.50 26.00 7.86
CA ASP A 213 -20.64 25.99 6.40
C ASP A 213 -20.68 24.54 5.87
N TYR A 214 -19.84 23.68 6.43
CA TYR A 214 -19.83 22.24 6.12
C TYR A 214 -21.17 21.58 6.45
N GLU A 215 -21.72 21.85 7.65
CA GLU A 215 -23.00 21.30 8.10
C GLU A 215 -24.16 21.72 7.18
N VAL A 216 -24.21 22.98 6.75
CA VAL A 216 -25.23 23.48 5.82
C VAL A 216 -25.15 22.73 4.48
N VAL A 217 -23.96 22.63 3.90
CA VAL A 217 -23.74 21.92 2.63
C VAL A 217 -24.08 20.43 2.77
N PHE A 218 -23.69 19.80 3.88
CA PHE A 218 -24.00 18.41 4.16
C PHE A 218 -25.50 18.15 4.21
N ASN A 219 -26.25 18.97 4.96
CA ASN A 219 -27.70 18.82 5.10
C ASN A 219 -28.42 19.02 3.76
N SER A 220 -28.02 20.00 2.95
CA SER A 220 -28.55 20.16 1.59
C SER A 220 -28.26 18.93 0.72
N LYS A 221 -27.04 18.39 0.78
CA LYS A 221 -26.64 17.20 0.01
C LYS A 221 -27.46 15.98 0.42
N LYS A 222 -27.63 15.76 1.74
CA LYS A 222 -28.43 14.66 2.28
C LYS A 222 -29.89 14.72 1.79
N GLN A 223 -30.48 15.91 1.71
CA GLN A 223 -31.83 16.09 1.17
C GLN A 223 -31.92 15.70 -0.31
N GLU A 224 -30.96 16.13 -1.13
CA GLU A 224 -30.90 15.76 -2.56
C GLU A 224 -30.69 14.26 -2.75
N LEU A 225 -29.89 13.63 -1.89
CA LEU A 225 -29.67 12.18 -1.93
C LEU A 225 -30.89 11.36 -1.50
N ASN A 226 -31.67 11.83 -0.52
CA ASN A 226 -32.95 11.19 -0.18
C ASN A 226 -33.93 11.24 -1.38
N LYS A 227 -34.06 12.40 -2.02
CA LYS A 227 -34.87 12.53 -3.24
C LYS A 227 -34.35 11.65 -4.37
N LEU A 228 -33.02 11.51 -4.49
CA LEU A 228 -32.38 10.65 -5.48
C LEU A 228 -32.81 9.20 -5.27
N VAL A 229 -32.77 8.71 -4.02
CA VAL A 229 -33.22 7.35 -3.68
C VAL A 229 -34.70 7.18 -4.02
N ASP A 230 -35.56 8.16 -3.68
CA ASP A 230 -36.98 8.12 -4.03
C ASP A 230 -37.22 8.07 -5.55
N ALA A 231 -36.49 8.88 -6.33
CA ALA A 231 -36.59 8.90 -7.78
C ALA A 231 -36.18 7.56 -8.41
N ILE A 232 -35.10 6.95 -7.89
CA ILE A 232 -34.63 5.63 -8.34
C ILE A 232 -35.67 4.55 -8.04
N ASN A 233 -36.22 4.56 -6.82
CA ASN A 233 -37.26 3.60 -6.42
C ASN A 233 -38.55 3.73 -7.24
N ASN A 234 -38.85 4.94 -7.72
CA ASN A 234 -39.99 5.22 -8.60
C ASN A 234 -39.68 4.98 -10.09
N GLY A 235 -38.44 4.62 -10.46
CA GLY A 235 -38.02 4.40 -11.84
C GLY A 235 -37.89 5.68 -12.69
N ASP A 236 -37.80 6.86 -12.06
CA ASP A 236 -37.61 8.13 -12.76
C ASP A 236 -36.11 8.43 -12.98
N GLU A 237 -35.57 7.88 -14.07
CA GLU A 237 -34.15 8.02 -14.40
C GLU A 237 -33.74 9.47 -14.66
N MET A 238 -34.61 10.29 -15.26
CA MET A 238 -34.30 11.68 -15.59
C MET A 238 -34.19 12.53 -14.32
N ALA A 239 -35.13 12.37 -13.38
CA ALA A 239 -35.04 13.02 -12.08
C ALA A 239 -33.80 12.53 -11.30
N ALA A 240 -33.52 11.22 -11.34
CA ALA A 240 -32.36 10.65 -10.68
C ALA A 240 -31.03 11.22 -11.21
N GLU A 241 -30.89 11.45 -12.52
CA GLU A 241 -29.69 12.07 -13.09
C GLU A 241 -29.52 13.53 -12.71
N GLY A 242 -30.62 14.30 -12.70
CA GLY A 242 -30.61 15.70 -12.26
C GLY A 242 -30.19 15.82 -10.78
N LEU A 243 -30.77 14.98 -9.92
CA LEU A 243 -30.47 14.94 -8.49
C LEU A 243 -29.04 14.46 -8.21
N ALA A 244 -28.55 13.46 -8.95
CA ALA A 244 -27.16 13.02 -8.85
C ALA A 244 -26.17 14.15 -9.21
N THR A 245 -26.46 14.91 -10.26
CA THR A 245 -25.65 16.06 -10.68
C THR A 245 -25.63 17.16 -9.61
N SER A 246 -26.80 17.46 -9.03
CA SER A 246 -26.96 18.38 -7.90
C SER A 246 -26.14 17.93 -6.67
N ALA A 247 -26.26 16.65 -6.29
CA ALA A 247 -25.50 16.06 -5.19
C ALA A 247 -23.98 16.10 -5.42
N LEU A 248 -23.52 15.84 -6.65
CA LEU A 248 -22.11 15.94 -7.03
C LEU A 248 -21.56 17.38 -6.93
N ALA A 249 -22.37 18.38 -7.27
CA ALA A 249 -22.00 19.78 -7.11
C ALA A 249 -21.84 20.16 -5.62
N LEU A 250 -22.72 19.67 -4.75
CA LEU A 250 -22.62 19.85 -3.31
C LEU A 250 -21.43 19.10 -2.70
N GLU A 251 -21.13 17.90 -3.21
CA GLU A 251 -19.94 17.14 -2.80
C GLU A 251 -18.65 17.92 -3.12
N LYS A 252 -18.57 18.57 -4.29
CA LYS A 252 -17.42 19.44 -4.64
C LYS A 252 -17.26 20.60 -3.66
N LYS A 253 -18.36 21.23 -3.23
CA LYS A 253 -18.32 22.29 -2.19
C LYS A 253 -17.84 21.76 -0.84
N SER A 254 -18.35 20.60 -0.43
CA SER A 254 -17.91 19.91 0.79
C SER A 254 -16.41 19.60 0.75
N ILE A 255 -15.88 19.12 -0.38
CA ILE A 255 -14.44 18.88 -0.54
C ILE A 255 -13.64 20.18 -0.43
N ALA A 256 -14.09 21.27 -1.06
CA ALA A 256 -13.40 22.57 -0.97
C ALA A 256 -13.30 23.06 0.49
N ILE A 257 -14.39 22.99 1.26
CA ILE A 257 -14.38 23.36 2.69
C ILE A 257 -13.38 22.51 3.47
N ARG A 258 -13.33 21.20 3.20
CA ARG A 258 -12.36 20.30 3.86
C ARG A 258 -10.92 20.63 3.50
N ASP A 259 -10.66 21.05 2.27
CA ASP A 259 -9.32 21.47 1.84
C ASP A 259 -8.93 22.81 2.48
N ASP A 260 -9.87 23.75 2.66
CA ASP A 260 -9.66 24.98 3.42
C ASP A 260 -9.35 24.69 4.91
N VAL A 261 -10.04 23.74 5.53
CA VAL A 261 -9.73 23.28 6.90
C VAL A 261 -8.33 22.67 6.97
N LYS A 262 -7.90 21.88 5.99
CA LYS A 262 -6.52 21.35 5.94
C LYS A 262 -5.49 22.47 5.83
N ALA A 263 -5.77 23.51 5.03
CA ALA A 263 -4.92 24.68 4.95
C ALA A 263 -4.84 25.42 6.30
N LEU A 264 -5.96 25.53 7.02
CA LEU A 264 -6.02 26.11 8.37
C LEU A 264 -5.20 25.30 9.38
N VAL A 265 -5.33 23.97 9.36
CA VAL A 265 -4.53 23.05 10.20
C VAL A 265 -3.04 23.26 9.94
N LYS A 266 -2.63 23.34 8.67
CA LYS A 266 -1.22 23.57 8.31
C LYS A 266 -0.71 24.95 8.75
N LYS A 267 -1.57 25.97 8.69
CA LYS A 267 -1.29 27.32 9.16
C LYS A 267 -1.09 27.35 10.69
N SER A 268 -1.90 26.60 11.43
CA SER A 268 -1.78 26.47 12.90
C SER A 268 -0.56 25.65 13.32
N ASN A 269 -0.24 24.57 12.61
CA ASN A 269 0.89 23.71 12.89
C ASN A 269 1.58 23.30 11.57
N PRO A 270 2.74 23.92 11.22
CA PRO A 270 3.46 23.59 9.99
C PRO A 270 3.92 22.14 9.90
N LYS A 271 4.06 21.44 11.04
CA LYS A 271 4.43 20.02 11.11
C LYS A 271 3.22 19.08 11.12
N ALA A 272 1.99 19.60 11.09
CA ALA A 272 0.79 18.78 11.09
C ALA A 272 0.73 17.88 9.85
N GLU A 273 0.30 16.64 10.10
CA GLU A 273 -0.13 15.69 9.08
C GLU A 273 -1.57 16.03 8.66
N THR A 274 -1.72 16.62 7.48
CA THR A 274 -3.00 17.07 6.93
C THR A 274 -3.70 16.02 6.07
N ASN A 275 -3.01 14.91 5.77
CA ASN A 275 -3.62 13.78 5.09
C ASN A 275 -4.45 12.96 6.09
N ASP A 276 -5.77 13.14 6.04
CA ASP A 276 -6.70 12.52 6.97
C ASP A 276 -7.46 11.32 6.37
N LYS A 277 -7.13 10.90 5.13
CA LYS A 277 -7.85 9.83 4.41
C LYS A 277 -7.74 8.48 5.12
N ASP A 278 -6.60 8.17 5.71
CA ASP A 278 -6.34 6.91 6.41
C ASP A 278 -7.13 6.81 7.73
N TYR A 279 -7.68 7.93 8.22
CA TYR A 279 -8.49 8.00 9.45
C TYR A 279 -9.99 7.82 9.19
N ILE A 280 -10.46 7.83 7.94
CA ILE A 280 -11.89 7.75 7.60
C ILE A 280 -12.51 6.45 8.14
N PHE A 281 -11.92 5.32 7.76
CA PHE A 281 -12.40 4.00 8.22
C PHE A 281 -12.31 3.88 9.74
N MET A 282 -11.24 4.41 10.33
CA MET A 282 -11.03 4.34 11.78
C MET A 282 -12.02 5.18 12.57
N THR A 283 -12.36 6.35 12.07
CA THR A 283 -13.37 7.21 12.68
C THR A 283 -14.74 6.55 12.60
N PHE A 284 -15.06 5.89 11.48
CA PHE A 284 -16.27 5.09 11.38
C PHE A 284 -16.32 3.99 12.45
N VAL A 285 -15.21 3.24 12.58
CA VAL A 285 -15.10 2.18 13.58
C VAL A 285 -15.31 2.71 15.00
N MET A 286 -14.65 3.80 15.35
CA MET A 286 -14.65 4.34 16.71
C MET A 286 -15.96 5.01 17.11
N ASP A 287 -16.55 5.78 16.20
CA ASP A 287 -17.66 6.65 16.54
C ASP A 287 -19.02 5.95 16.36
N HIS A 288 -19.05 4.83 15.65
CA HIS A 288 -20.31 4.14 15.31
C HIS A 288 -20.36 2.67 15.72
N LEU A 289 -19.24 1.94 15.80
CA LEU A 289 -19.31 0.51 16.12
C LEU A 289 -19.40 0.23 17.63
N PRO A 290 -20.03 -0.89 18.05
CA PRO A 290 -20.05 -1.30 19.45
C PRO A 290 -18.65 -1.54 20.02
N ILE A 291 -18.47 -1.28 21.32
CA ILE A 291 -17.16 -1.34 22.02
C ILE A 291 -16.43 -2.68 21.80
N GLY A 292 -17.13 -3.81 21.80
CA GLY A 292 -16.52 -5.12 21.53
C GLY A 292 -15.99 -5.26 20.10
N LEU A 293 -16.66 -4.65 19.13
CA LEU A 293 -16.28 -4.71 17.72
C LEU A 293 -15.13 -3.76 17.40
N ILE A 294 -15.07 -2.61 18.07
CA ILE A 294 -13.92 -1.72 18.06
C ILE A 294 -12.65 -2.50 18.43
N GLY A 295 -12.69 -3.23 19.56
CA GLY A 295 -11.58 -4.10 20.00
C GLY A 295 -11.21 -5.18 18.98
N LEU A 296 -12.21 -5.80 18.33
CA LEU A 296 -11.97 -6.78 17.28
C LEU A 296 -11.25 -6.16 16.08
N LEU A 297 -11.68 -4.98 15.62
CA LEU A 297 -11.07 -4.32 14.46
C LEU A 297 -9.65 -3.84 14.76
N PHE A 298 -9.35 -3.47 16.01
CA PHE A 298 -7.96 -3.30 16.43
C PHE A 298 -7.15 -4.58 16.32
N ALA A 299 -7.69 -5.69 16.82
CA ALA A 299 -7.02 -6.98 16.69
C ALA A 299 -6.77 -7.36 15.23
N VAL A 300 -7.72 -7.07 14.32
CA VAL A 300 -7.60 -7.25 12.86
C VAL A 300 -6.43 -6.44 12.30
N MET A 301 -6.35 -5.15 12.64
CA MET A 301 -5.30 -4.26 12.14
C MET A 301 -3.91 -4.64 12.64
N PHE A 302 -3.77 -4.91 13.94
CA PHE A 302 -2.50 -5.38 14.50
C PHE A 302 -2.10 -6.72 13.89
N SER A 303 -3.06 -7.64 13.72
CA SER A 303 -2.83 -8.93 13.07
C SER A 303 -2.31 -8.77 11.64
N ALA A 304 -2.88 -7.85 10.86
CA ALA A 304 -2.47 -7.56 9.49
C ALA A 304 -1.03 -7.01 9.44
N ALA A 305 -0.75 -5.97 10.22
CA ALA A 305 0.55 -5.32 10.22
C ALA A 305 1.64 -6.25 10.75
N MET A 306 1.40 -6.91 11.89
CA MET A 306 2.35 -7.87 12.47
C MET A 306 2.67 -8.98 11.48
N SER A 307 1.65 -9.62 10.88
CA SER A 307 1.81 -10.69 9.88
C SER A 307 2.72 -10.30 8.72
N SER A 308 2.53 -9.08 8.20
CA SER A 308 3.33 -8.55 7.10
C SER A 308 4.76 -8.27 7.59
N THR A 309 4.95 -7.42 8.61
CA THR A 309 6.28 -7.01 9.07
C THR A 309 7.16 -8.19 9.47
N ALA A 310 6.63 -9.22 10.14
CA ALA A 310 7.45 -10.39 10.47
C ALA A 310 7.87 -11.22 9.24
N SER A 311 7.04 -11.27 8.20
CA SER A 311 7.45 -11.90 6.93
C SER A 311 8.60 -11.12 6.29
N GLU A 312 8.50 -9.78 6.32
CA GLU A 312 9.52 -8.88 5.76
C GLU A 312 10.83 -8.99 6.52
N LEU A 313 10.80 -8.91 7.86
CA LEU A 313 11.99 -9.05 8.70
C LEU A 313 12.65 -10.42 8.57
N ASN A 314 11.87 -11.50 8.46
CA ASN A 314 12.41 -12.83 8.20
C ASN A 314 13.09 -12.92 6.82
N ALA A 315 12.47 -12.34 5.79
CA ALA A 315 13.03 -12.33 4.44
C ALA A 315 14.33 -11.51 4.38
N LEU A 316 14.34 -10.30 4.97
CA LEU A 316 15.51 -9.44 5.07
C LEU A 316 16.66 -10.14 5.82
N ALA A 317 16.36 -10.80 6.93
CA ALA A 317 17.34 -11.54 7.70
C ALA A 317 17.90 -12.75 6.95
N SER A 318 17.03 -13.54 6.29
CA SER A 318 17.44 -14.68 5.49
C SER A 318 18.32 -14.27 4.32
N THR A 319 17.95 -13.23 3.57
CA THR A 319 18.73 -12.71 2.45
C THR A 319 20.09 -12.18 2.92
N SER A 320 20.11 -11.41 4.01
CA SER A 320 21.36 -10.89 4.60
C SER A 320 22.28 -12.03 5.04
N THR A 321 21.72 -13.07 5.68
CA THR A 321 22.49 -14.20 6.20
C THR A 321 23.01 -15.11 5.09
N ILE A 322 22.16 -15.50 4.15
CA ILE A 322 22.48 -16.53 3.15
C ILE A 322 23.16 -15.94 1.92
N ASP A 323 22.63 -14.83 1.39
CA ASP A 323 23.08 -14.30 0.09
C ASP A 323 24.28 -13.37 0.21
N LEU A 324 24.46 -12.72 1.37
CA LEU A 324 25.58 -11.81 1.62
C LEU A 324 26.58 -12.40 2.63
N TYR A 325 26.14 -12.68 3.86
CA TYR A 325 27.06 -13.04 4.95
C TYR A 325 27.71 -14.42 4.74
N LYS A 326 26.92 -15.49 4.63
CA LYS A 326 27.40 -16.86 4.38
C LYS A 326 28.19 -16.98 3.09
N ARG A 327 27.77 -16.25 2.05
CA ARG A 327 28.34 -16.36 0.72
C ARG A 327 29.65 -15.58 0.57
N SER A 328 29.74 -14.37 1.11
CA SER A 328 30.82 -13.44 0.80
C SER A 328 31.75 -13.19 1.98
N LEU A 329 31.26 -13.21 3.21
CA LEU A 329 32.04 -12.81 4.40
C LEU A 329 32.55 -14.02 5.20
N PHE A 330 31.67 -14.97 5.53
CA PHE A 330 32.02 -16.10 6.38
C PHE A 330 31.39 -17.41 5.90
N LYS A 331 32.16 -18.18 5.12
CA LYS A 331 31.70 -19.39 4.40
C LYS A 331 31.73 -20.68 5.22
N ALA A 332 32.57 -20.75 6.26
CA ALA A 332 32.84 -21.97 7.02
C ALA A 332 32.10 -22.01 8.38
N GLY A 333 30.96 -21.33 8.50
CA GLY A 333 30.17 -21.33 9.73
C GLY A 333 29.34 -22.60 9.91
N THR A 334 29.03 -22.93 11.17
CA THR A 334 28.09 -24.01 11.49
C THR A 334 26.63 -23.54 11.30
N ASP A 335 25.68 -24.47 11.20
CA ASP A 335 24.26 -24.11 11.09
C ASP A 335 23.76 -23.30 12.29
N LYS A 336 24.29 -23.58 13.50
CA LYS A 336 24.00 -22.80 14.71
C LYS A 336 24.52 -21.37 14.60
N HIS A 337 25.68 -21.16 13.99
CA HIS A 337 26.21 -19.84 13.72
C HIS A 337 25.29 -19.05 12.79
N TYR A 338 24.90 -19.63 11.65
CA TYR A 338 24.02 -18.95 10.70
C TYR A 338 22.61 -18.69 11.26
N LEU A 339 22.09 -19.59 12.09
CA LEU A 339 20.84 -19.34 12.81
C LEU A 339 20.95 -18.11 13.72
N ASN A 340 22.04 -18.02 14.49
CA ASN A 340 22.29 -16.86 15.35
C ASN A 340 22.53 -15.58 14.55
N SER A 341 23.28 -15.63 13.44
CA SER A 341 23.45 -14.50 12.53
C SER A 341 22.10 -14.01 11.99
N SER A 342 21.21 -14.93 11.59
CA SER A 342 19.87 -14.56 11.13
C SER A 342 19.09 -13.83 12.20
N LYS A 343 19.14 -14.26 13.47
CA LYS A 343 18.48 -13.56 14.59
C LYS A 343 19.01 -12.13 14.78
N TRP A 344 20.33 -11.95 14.69
CA TRP A 344 20.95 -10.62 14.75
C TRP A 344 20.56 -9.73 13.56
N PHE A 345 20.49 -10.29 12.36
CA PHE A 345 20.01 -9.54 11.19
C PHE A 345 18.52 -9.21 11.29
N THR A 346 17.69 -10.09 11.85
CA THR A 346 16.27 -9.78 12.14
C THR A 346 16.16 -8.59 13.10
N LEU A 347 16.95 -8.57 14.16
CA LEU A 347 17.01 -7.45 15.10
C LEU A 347 17.48 -6.16 14.40
N LEU A 348 18.56 -6.22 13.63
CA LEU A 348 19.11 -5.08 12.89
C LEU A 348 18.05 -4.47 11.95
N TRP A 349 17.42 -5.29 11.12
CA TRP A 349 16.40 -4.83 10.18
C TRP A 349 15.14 -4.32 10.90
N GLY A 350 14.79 -4.89 12.04
CA GLY A 350 13.71 -4.38 12.88
C GLY A 350 14.00 -2.98 13.40
N VAL A 351 15.21 -2.74 13.93
CA VAL A 351 15.64 -1.41 14.39
C VAL A 351 15.65 -0.41 13.23
N LEU A 352 16.19 -0.79 12.07
CA LEU A 352 16.17 0.06 10.88
C LEU A 352 14.74 0.37 10.42
N ALA A 353 13.83 -0.62 10.43
CA ALA A 353 12.44 -0.41 10.07
C ALA A 353 11.72 0.53 11.04
N ILE A 354 12.00 0.46 12.35
CA ILE A 354 11.49 1.43 13.34
C ILE A 354 11.99 2.83 13.02
N ILE A 355 13.30 2.99 12.76
CA ILE A 355 13.87 4.28 12.38
C ILE A 355 13.15 4.84 11.14
N PHE A 356 13.00 4.04 10.08
CA PHE A 356 12.28 4.48 8.88
C PHE A 356 10.81 4.81 9.16
N ALA A 357 10.12 4.04 10.00
CA ALA A 357 8.74 4.29 10.39
C ALA A 357 8.58 5.68 11.03
N THR A 358 9.55 6.11 11.86
CA THR A 358 9.48 7.45 12.50
C THR A 358 9.60 8.61 11.52
N TYR A 359 10.11 8.38 10.30
CA TYR A 359 10.21 9.38 9.22
C TYR A 359 9.15 9.18 8.11
N ALA A 360 8.26 8.19 8.23
CA ALA A 360 7.36 7.79 7.14
C ALA A 360 6.17 8.73 6.89
N SER A 361 5.99 9.79 7.68
CA SER A 361 4.89 10.77 7.56
C SER A 361 4.90 11.62 6.28
N LEU A 362 5.75 11.28 5.30
CA LEU A 362 5.96 12.04 4.07
C LEU A 362 5.04 11.59 2.91
N PHE A 363 4.27 10.52 3.07
CA PHE A 363 3.47 9.96 1.97
C PHE A 363 1.99 10.36 2.05
N GLU A 364 1.42 10.78 0.91
CA GLU A 364 -0.01 11.13 0.78
C GLU A 364 -0.96 9.95 0.98
N ASN A 365 -0.48 8.72 0.83
CA ASN A 365 -1.26 7.53 1.05
C ASN A 365 -0.31 6.34 1.21
N LEU A 366 -0.51 5.57 2.29
CA LEU A 366 0.37 4.47 2.64
C LEU A 366 0.39 3.35 1.59
N ILE A 367 -0.75 3.04 0.96
CA ILE A 367 -0.77 2.03 -0.11
C ILE A 367 -0.02 2.50 -1.36
N GLN A 368 -0.06 3.80 -1.65
CA GLN A 368 0.70 4.37 -2.77
C GLN A 368 2.20 4.33 -2.50
N ALA A 369 2.62 4.62 -1.27
CA ALA A 369 4.01 4.58 -0.85
C ALA A 369 4.63 3.18 -1.06
N VAL A 370 3.94 2.13 -0.60
CA VAL A 370 4.41 0.74 -0.76
C VAL A 370 4.48 0.34 -2.23
N ASN A 371 3.49 0.72 -3.04
CA ASN A 371 3.46 0.37 -4.46
C ASN A 371 4.48 1.16 -5.29
N LEU A 372 4.72 2.42 -4.97
CA LEU A 372 5.77 3.24 -5.58
C LEU A 372 7.14 2.62 -5.28
N LEU A 373 7.42 2.37 -4.00
CA LEU A 373 8.67 1.78 -3.56
C LEU A 373 8.92 0.40 -4.19
N GLY A 374 7.88 -0.44 -4.29
CA GLY A 374 7.97 -1.68 -5.04
C GLY A 374 8.33 -1.45 -6.51
N SER A 375 7.59 -0.56 -7.18
CA SER A 375 7.73 -0.33 -8.62
C SER A 375 9.09 0.22 -9.04
N LEU A 376 9.79 0.93 -8.15
CA LEU A 376 11.14 1.43 -8.42
C LEU A 376 12.15 0.30 -8.65
N PHE A 377 12.06 -0.80 -7.89
CA PHE A 377 13.09 -1.86 -7.90
C PHE A 377 12.63 -3.16 -8.55
N TYR A 378 11.34 -3.50 -8.49
CA TYR A 378 10.84 -4.80 -8.95
C TYR A 378 11.03 -5.03 -10.44
N GLY A 379 10.93 -3.99 -11.26
CA GLY A 379 11.17 -4.11 -12.69
C GLY A 379 12.58 -4.60 -13.00
N THR A 380 13.59 -3.95 -12.41
CA THR A 380 15.00 -4.34 -12.56
C THR A 380 15.26 -5.74 -12.05
N ILE A 381 14.74 -6.09 -10.85
CA ILE A 381 14.89 -7.43 -10.27
C ILE A 381 14.28 -8.48 -11.21
N LEU A 382 13.06 -8.26 -11.70
CA LEU A 382 12.40 -9.17 -12.63
C LEU A 382 13.21 -9.33 -13.91
N GLY A 383 13.73 -8.22 -14.47
CA GLY A 383 14.60 -8.24 -15.66
C GLY A 383 15.82 -9.13 -15.50
N ILE A 384 16.47 -9.11 -14.32
CA ILE A 384 17.61 -10.00 -14.02
C ILE A 384 17.18 -11.47 -14.12
N PHE A 385 16.03 -11.83 -13.55
CA PHE A 385 15.52 -13.19 -13.59
C PHE A 385 15.05 -13.61 -14.99
N VAL A 386 14.43 -12.71 -15.74
CA VAL A 386 14.05 -12.95 -17.14
C VAL A 386 15.28 -13.27 -17.98
N VAL A 387 16.34 -12.48 -17.85
CA VAL A 387 17.60 -12.77 -18.55
C VAL A 387 18.19 -14.12 -18.11
N ALA A 388 18.23 -14.38 -16.80
CA ALA A 388 18.79 -15.61 -16.26
C ALA A 388 18.07 -16.89 -16.73
N PHE A 389 16.74 -16.84 -16.89
CA PHE A 389 15.95 -18.03 -17.28
C PHE A 389 15.80 -18.18 -18.79
N TYR A 390 15.52 -17.08 -19.49
CA TYR A 390 15.10 -17.12 -20.89
C TYR A 390 16.17 -16.64 -21.87
N VAL A 391 17.11 -15.80 -21.43
CA VAL A 391 18.11 -15.14 -22.30
C VAL A 391 19.53 -15.59 -21.93
N LYS A 392 19.74 -16.91 -21.94
CA LYS A 392 20.96 -17.57 -21.42
C LYS A 392 22.27 -17.20 -22.13
N TYR A 393 22.22 -16.49 -23.27
CA TYR A 393 23.42 -16.04 -23.97
C TYR A 393 24.08 -14.82 -23.29
N ILE A 394 23.34 -14.06 -22.46
CA ILE A 394 23.88 -12.89 -21.77
C ILE A 394 24.70 -13.34 -20.55
N GLY A 395 25.96 -12.93 -20.49
CA GLY A 395 26.87 -13.25 -19.39
C GLY A 395 26.58 -12.45 -18.12
N GLY A 396 27.02 -12.97 -16.96
CA GLY A 396 26.75 -12.36 -15.66
C GLY A 396 27.27 -10.92 -15.51
N ASN A 397 28.41 -10.57 -16.11
CA ASN A 397 28.94 -9.20 -16.09
C ASN A 397 28.05 -8.23 -16.88
N ALA A 398 27.58 -8.64 -18.06
CA ALA A 398 26.65 -7.84 -18.85
C ALA A 398 25.34 -7.59 -18.09
N VAL A 399 24.77 -8.62 -17.45
CA VAL A 399 23.57 -8.47 -16.60
C VAL A 399 23.83 -7.52 -15.44
N PHE A 400 24.99 -7.59 -14.79
CA PHE A 400 25.32 -6.71 -13.66
C PHE A 400 25.31 -5.24 -14.05
N TYR A 401 26.04 -4.87 -15.11
CA TYR A 401 26.08 -3.47 -15.57
C TYR A 401 24.74 -3.03 -16.17
N ALA A 402 24.05 -3.91 -16.91
CA ALA A 402 22.72 -3.63 -17.44
C ALA A 402 21.72 -3.30 -16.31
N SER A 403 21.79 -4.03 -15.20
CA SER A 403 20.92 -3.81 -14.05
C SER A 403 21.20 -2.50 -13.34
N LEU A 404 22.46 -2.11 -13.18
CA LEU A 404 22.82 -0.82 -12.60
C LEU A 404 22.35 0.35 -13.48
N LEU A 405 22.54 0.23 -14.79
CA LEU A 405 22.07 1.24 -15.74
C LEU A 405 20.54 1.33 -15.77
N ALA A 406 19.84 0.19 -15.81
CA ALA A 406 18.38 0.14 -15.79
C ALA A 406 17.81 0.75 -14.51
N GLU A 407 18.36 0.40 -13.34
CA GLU A 407 17.96 0.97 -12.05
C GLU A 407 18.18 2.49 -12.00
N ALA A 408 19.34 2.96 -12.46
CA ALA A 408 19.64 4.39 -12.54
C ALA A 408 18.67 5.12 -13.48
N CYS A 409 18.30 4.51 -14.61
CA CYS A 409 17.29 5.05 -15.51
C CYS A 409 15.92 5.14 -14.86
N VAL A 410 15.46 4.10 -14.15
CA VAL A 410 14.16 4.12 -13.46
C VAL A 410 14.12 5.20 -12.37
N ILE A 411 15.18 5.31 -11.56
CA ILE A 411 15.29 6.36 -10.54
C ILE A 411 15.30 7.74 -11.19
N TYR A 412 16.02 7.92 -12.30
CA TYR A 412 16.04 9.19 -13.03
C TYR A 412 14.68 9.55 -13.61
N VAL A 413 13.96 8.58 -14.20
CA VAL A 413 12.58 8.77 -14.68
C VAL A 413 11.67 9.20 -13.52
N HIS A 414 11.78 8.55 -12.36
CA HIS A 414 11.00 8.95 -11.18
C HIS A 414 11.34 10.37 -10.72
N TYR A 415 12.61 10.76 -10.72
CA TYR A 415 13.06 12.10 -10.34
C TYR A 415 12.48 13.19 -11.25
N ILE A 416 12.50 13.01 -12.57
CA ILE A 416 11.93 13.99 -13.51
C ILE A 416 10.39 14.05 -13.44
N ASN A 417 9.73 12.91 -13.19
CA ASN A 417 8.27 12.88 -12.97
C ASN A 417 7.88 13.63 -11.69
N SER A 418 8.64 13.42 -10.61
CA SER A 418 8.38 14.05 -9.32
C SER A 418 8.60 15.57 -9.34
N ASN A 419 9.51 16.05 -10.20
CA ASN A 419 9.78 17.47 -10.39
C ASN A 419 8.90 18.14 -11.46
N GLY A 420 7.99 17.39 -12.12
CA GLY A 420 7.12 17.91 -13.18
C GLY A 420 7.85 18.32 -14.46
N THR A 421 9.08 17.85 -14.68
CA THR A 421 9.88 18.15 -15.88
C THR A 421 9.85 17.03 -16.92
N ALA A 422 9.22 15.89 -16.59
CA ALA A 422 8.99 14.81 -17.53
C ALA A 422 8.09 15.26 -18.68
N SER A 423 8.37 14.79 -19.90
CA SER A 423 7.54 15.06 -21.07
C SER A 423 7.44 13.84 -21.99
N GLY A 424 6.32 13.73 -22.70
CA GLY A 424 6.05 12.65 -23.64
C GLY A 424 6.05 11.29 -22.97
N LEU A 425 6.80 10.33 -23.53
CA LEU A 425 6.88 8.96 -23.01
C LEU A 425 7.52 8.85 -21.63
N LEU A 426 8.21 9.89 -21.16
CA LEU A 426 8.81 9.89 -19.82
C LEU A 426 7.82 10.28 -18.73
N GLU A 427 6.70 10.92 -19.09
CA GLU A 427 5.62 11.24 -18.17
C GLU A 427 4.77 9.97 -17.97
N MET A 428 5.03 9.24 -16.88
CA MET A 428 4.40 7.95 -16.64
C MET A 428 4.13 7.70 -15.16
N GLY A 429 3.00 7.07 -14.87
CA GLY A 429 2.64 6.57 -13.56
C GLY A 429 3.63 5.50 -13.09
N TYR A 430 3.91 5.50 -11.78
CA TYR A 430 4.99 4.68 -11.22
C TYR A 430 4.82 3.17 -11.44
N LEU A 431 3.61 2.65 -11.70
CA LEU A 431 3.43 1.24 -12.00
C LEU A 431 4.19 0.83 -13.27
N TRP A 432 4.30 1.72 -14.25
CA TRP A 432 5.03 1.48 -15.51
C TRP A 432 6.53 1.26 -15.32
N TYR A 433 7.10 1.72 -14.20
CA TYR A 433 8.50 1.48 -13.86
C TYR A 433 8.84 -0.02 -13.81
N ASN A 434 7.87 -0.88 -13.45
CA ASN A 434 8.04 -2.33 -13.47
C ASN A 434 8.32 -2.87 -14.88
N VAL A 435 7.58 -2.37 -15.87
CA VAL A 435 7.73 -2.76 -17.29
C VAL A 435 9.03 -2.20 -17.83
N VAL A 436 9.26 -0.90 -17.63
CA VAL A 436 10.45 -0.20 -18.10
C VAL A 436 11.72 -0.82 -17.53
N GLY A 437 11.80 -1.00 -16.21
CA GLY A 437 12.96 -1.61 -15.56
C GLY A 437 13.27 -3.00 -16.10
N CYS A 438 12.25 -3.85 -16.29
CA CYS A 438 12.45 -5.20 -16.81
C CYS A 438 12.98 -5.18 -18.25
N ILE A 439 12.39 -4.35 -19.12
CA ILE A 439 12.79 -4.22 -20.52
C ILE A 439 14.21 -3.65 -20.62
N LEU A 440 14.53 -2.61 -19.86
CA LEU A 440 15.87 -1.99 -19.87
C LEU A 440 16.97 -2.98 -19.48
N VAL A 441 16.75 -3.84 -18.48
CA VAL A 441 17.74 -4.87 -18.13
C VAL A 441 17.99 -5.83 -19.30
N VAL A 442 16.94 -6.27 -20.00
CA VAL A 442 17.07 -7.17 -21.15
C VAL A 442 17.78 -6.47 -22.31
N LEU A 443 17.38 -5.24 -22.65
CA LEU A 443 17.95 -4.47 -23.75
C LEU A 443 19.42 -4.10 -23.49
N PHE A 444 19.72 -3.49 -22.34
CA PHE A 444 21.10 -3.17 -21.98
C PHE A 444 21.94 -4.43 -21.85
N GLY A 445 21.38 -5.53 -21.33
CA GLY A 445 22.05 -6.82 -21.27
C GLY A 445 22.47 -7.33 -22.65
N TYR A 446 21.58 -7.22 -23.65
CA TYR A 446 21.91 -7.60 -25.03
C TYR A 446 23.00 -6.72 -25.63
N VAL A 447 22.84 -5.40 -25.54
CA VAL A 447 23.78 -4.43 -26.10
C VAL A 447 25.18 -4.60 -25.49
N LEU A 448 25.26 -4.68 -24.16
CA LEU A 448 26.54 -4.86 -23.46
C LEU A 448 27.17 -6.21 -23.78
N GLN A 449 26.38 -7.28 -23.92
CA GLN A 449 26.91 -8.59 -24.30
C GLN A 449 27.55 -8.57 -25.70
N LEU A 450 26.93 -7.88 -26.65
CA LEU A 450 27.50 -7.70 -28.00
C LEU A 450 28.80 -6.90 -27.96
N MET A 451 28.83 -5.80 -27.21
CA MET A 451 30.04 -4.97 -27.04
C MET A 451 31.19 -5.77 -26.40
N MET A 452 30.90 -6.58 -25.38
CA MET A 452 31.89 -7.41 -24.68
C MET A 452 32.42 -8.55 -25.56
N LYS A 453 31.60 -9.12 -26.44
CA LYS A 453 32.02 -10.17 -27.37
C LYS A 453 32.99 -9.60 -28.42
N ASN A 454 32.68 -8.44 -29.00
CA ASN A 454 33.53 -7.77 -29.97
C ASN A 454 34.89 -7.36 -29.37
N SER A 455 34.91 -6.95 -28.10
CA SER A 455 36.17 -6.65 -27.38
C SER A 455 37.08 -7.87 -27.29
N LYS A 456 36.54 -9.04 -26.94
CA LYS A 456 37.32 -10.30 -26.86
C LYS A 456 37.81 -10.80 -28.21
N GLU A 457 37.00 -10.65 -29.26
CA GLU A 457 37.42 -11.02 -30.62
C GLU A 457 38.52 -10.10 -31.17
N ASN A 458 38.53 -8.82 -30.77
CA ASN A 458 39.61 -7.89 -31.13
C ASN A 458 40.89 -8.13 -30.32
N GLU A 459 40.81 -8.48 -29.05
CA GLU A 459 41.97 -8.86 -28.23
C GLU A 459 42.66 -10.15 -28.71
N LEU A 460 41.93 -11.06 -29.37
CA LEU A 460 42.48 -12.30 -29.94
C LEU A 460 43.09 -12.11 -31.34
N LYS A 461 42.87 -10.96 -31.98
CA LYS A 461 43.40 -10.61 -33.32
C LYS A 461 44.66 -9.74 -33.28
N VAL A 462 45.04 -9.27 -32.09
CA VAL A 462 46.29 -8.56 -31.80
C VAL A 462 47.24 -9.55 -31.14
#